data_AF-A0A0L6WCD8-F1
#
_entry.id   AF-A0A0L6WCD8-F1
#
_cell.length_a   1.000
_cell.length_b   1.000
_cell.length_c   1.000
_cell.angle_alpha   90.00
_cell.angle_beta   90.00
_cell.angle_gamma   90.00
#
_symmetry.space_group_name_H-M   'P 1'
#
loop_
_entity.id
_entity.type
_entity.pdbx_description
1 polymer ?
#
loop_
_entity_poly.entity_id
_entity_poly.type
_entity_poly.pdbx_seq_one_letter_code
_entity_poly.pdbx_strand_id
1 'polypeptide(L)'
;MAGQPESTGWGVVGYHKGREVFTVRGCMGHKAEVYDAELTGLEKATTLATEYAKRHRQVKHIHVHADNTAAVTSAYELKPAPGQLQMFNITHTVDKFLEENDERTISIEWCPGHEDIKGNERADAEAKAGTELRAQDHTTLTNAKRGVKERALEKWREEWQKTPPAGGFAIANRLPPRWKPREHVTHTPREVFSRLTQCRTKHAFLGEYYARFVPDEHTGCTCGGGLQTREHILQACTNYDEHRHILREADEQMELGILLGTKKGLEATAKFLAKSGAFTKTGKRREQKTTPEEEDNENDEEEERWWRRMEGDREADFGLVEEDDEEGRREETRE
;
A
#
# COMPACT_ATOMS: atom_id res chain seq x y z
N MET A 1 19.26 -26.50 -2.22
CA MET A 1 20.10 -25.50 -1.53
C MET A 1 19.30 -24.21 -1.50
N ALA A 2 18.97 -23.68 -0.32
CA ALA A 2 18.29 -22.40 -0.22
C ALA A 2 19.23 -21.32 -0.79
N GLY A 3 18.79 -20.56 -1.79
CA GLY A 3 19.57 -19.47 -2.37
C GLY A 3 20.07 -18.54 -1.27
N GLN A 4 21.35 -18.18 -1.32
CA GLN A 4 21.87 -17.14 -0.44
C GLN A 4 21.06 -15.86 -0.68
N PRO A 5 20.74 -15.09 0.37
CA PRO A 5 20.05 -13.81 0.19
C PRO A 5 20.87 -12.93 -0.75
N GLU A 6 20.22 -12.27 -1.71
CA GLU A 6 20.93 -11.38 -2.64
C GLU A 6 21.54 -10.21 -1.88
N SER A 7 22.77 -9.83 -2.22
CA SER A 7 23.45 -8.66 -1.67
C SER A 7 22.87 -7.39 -2.28
N THR A 8 22.82 -6.31 -1.51
CA THR A 8 22.40 -5.00 -2.02
C THR A 8 23.62 -4.20 -2.48
N GLY A 9 23.60 -3.72 -3.73
CA GLY A 9 24.66 -2.94 -4.34
C GLY A 9 24.20 -1.52 -4.65
N TRP A 10 25.17 -0.60 -4.82
CA TRP A 10 24.95 0.77 -5.28
C TRP A 10 25.90 1.09 -6.42
N GLY A 11 25.48 1.95 -7.34
CA GLY A 11 26.23 2.34 -8.52
C GLY A 11 26.09 3.82 -8.77
N VAL A 12 27.16 4.46 -9.24
CA VAL A 12 27.17 5.88 -9.57
C VAL A 12 27.94 6.09 -10.86
N VAL A 13 27.37 6.88 -11.75
CA VAL A 13 28.03 7.37 -12.97
C VAL A 13 27.90 8.89 -13.06
N GLY A 14 28.98 9.54 -13.47
CA GLY A 14 29.05 10.99 -13.66
C GLY A 14 29.28 11.34 -15.12
N TYR A 15 28.53 12.32 -15.65
CA TYR A 15 28.70 12.82 -17.00
C TYR A 15 29.01 14.31 -17.01
N HIS A 16 29.93 14.74 -17.87
CA HIS A 16 30.20 16.15 -18.16
C HIS A 16 30.32 16.34 -19.67
N LYS A 17 29.49 17.22 -20.25
CA LYS A 17 29.41 17.46 -21.70
C LYS A 17 29.22 16.16 -22.51
N GLY A 18 28.34 15.28 -22.03
CA GLY A 18 28.01 14.00 -22.67
C GLY A 18 29.08 12.91 -22.57
N ARG A 19 30.18 13.15 -21.84
CA ARG A 19 31.23 12.16 -21.60
C ARG A 19 31.19 11.67 -20.17
N GLU A 20 31.32 10.36 -19.98
CA GLU A 20 31.47 9.76 -18.66
C GLU A 20 32.80 10.20 -18.05
N VAL A 21 32.76 10.76 -16.84
CA VAL A 21 33.92 11.33 -16.14
C VAL A 21 34.36 10.51 -14.94
N PHE A 22 33.42 9.79 -14.32
CA PHE A 22 33.70 8.84 -13.25
C PHE A 22 32.59 7.80 -13.20
N THR A 23 32.96 6.60 -12.77
CA THR A 23 32.05 5.50 -12.52
C THR A 23 32.56 4.73 -11.31
N VAL A 24 31.71 4.52 -10.33
CA VAL A 24 32.02 3.77 -9.11
C VAL A 24 30.83 2.89 -8.73
N ARG A 25 31.13 1.80 -8.04
CA ARG A 25 30.12 0.88 -7.52
C ARG A 25 30.57 0.33 -6.18
N GLY A 26 29.63 -0.20 -5.40
CA GLY A 26 29.92 -0.87 -4.15
C GLY A 26 28.81 -1.82 -3.72
N CYS A 27 29.08 -2.53 -2.62
CA CYS A 27 28.18 -3.50 -2.02
C CYS A 27 27.97 -3.16 -0.55
N MET A 28 26.75 -3.33 -0.06
CA MET A 28 26.37 -3.12 1.35
C MET A 28 26.07 -4.45 2.09
N GLY A 29 26.28 -5.58 1.42
CA GLY A 29 26.02 -6.91 1.96
C GLY A 29 24.54 -7.29 1.92
N HIS A 30 24.18 -8.34 2.66
CA HIS A 30 22.88 -9.00 2.59
C HIS A 30 21.84 -8.46 3.58
N LYS A 31 22.23 -7.49 4.41
CA LYS A 31 21.40 -6.90 5.48
C LYS A 31 21.21 -5.40 5.34
N ALA A 32 21.49 -4.89 4.14
CA ALA A 32 21.04 -3.60 3.69
C ALA A 32 19.75 -3.77 2.89
N GLU A 33 18.94 -2.73 2.84
CA GLU A 33 17.77 -2.66 1.98
C GLU A 33 18.07 -1.71 0.80
N VAL A 34 17.30 -1.79 -0.27
CA VAL A 34 17.48 -0.94 -1.48
C VAL A 34 17.57 0.53 -1.12
N TYR A 35 16.69 1.02 -0.24
CA TYR A 35 16.73 2.40 0.26
C TYR A 35 18.09 2.81 0.86
N ASP A 36 18.76 1.91 1.59
CA ASP A 36 20.08 2.22 2.18
C ASP A 36 21.16 2.34 1.09
N ALA A 37 21.04 1.54 0.03
CA ALA A 37 21.95 1.56 -1.12
C ALA A 37 21.73 2.80 -1.99
N GLU A 38 20.49 3.18 -2.24
CA GLU A 38 20.13 4.41 -2.95
C GLU A 38 20.70 5.65 -2.28
N LEU A 39 20.51 5.75 -0.95
CA LEU A 39 21.03 6.88 -0.20
C LEU A 39 22.56 6.90 -0.14
N THR A 40 23.19 5.72 -0.12
CA THR A 40 24.65 5.59 -0.24
C THR A 40 25.13 6.00 -1.64
N GLY A 41 24.40 5.63 -2.69
CA GLY A 41 24.64 6.08 -4.07
C GLY A 41 24.58 7.61 -4.17
N LEU A 42 23.55 8.24 -3.62
CA LEU A 42 23.40 9.70 -3.56
C LEU A 42 24.56 10.38 -2.80
N GLU A 43 24.98 9.81 -1.66
CA GLU A 43 26.16 10.30 -0.92
C GLU A 43 27.39 10.29 -1.82
N LYS A 44 27.69 9.16 -2.46
CA LYS A 44 28.88 9.00 -3.31
C LYS A 44 28.81 9.87 -4.57
N ALA A 45 27.64 9.97 -5.20
CA ALA A 45 27.41 10.85 -6.34
C ALA A 45 27.69 12.31 -5.98
N THR A 46 27.15 12.78 -4.85
CA THR A 46 27.34 14.14 -4.36
C THR A 46 28.80 14.44 -4.06
N THR A 47 29.50 13.54 -3.35
CA THR A 47 30.93 13.70 -3.07
C THR A 47 31.77 13.73 -4.36
N LEU A 48 31.56 12.78 -5.28
CA LEU A 48 32.36 12.70 -6.50
C LEU A 48 32.09 13.87 -7.44
N ALA A 49 30.84 14.30 -7.58
CA ALA A 49 30.47 15.44 -8.40
C ALA A 49 31.07 16.75 -7.87
N THR A 50 31.01 16.98 -6.55
CA THR A 50 31.59 18.18 -5.92
C THR A 50 33.11 18.19 -6.02
N GLU A 51 33.78 17.06 -5.82
CA GLU A 51 35.23 16.93 -6.07
C GLU A 51 35.60 17.23 -7.52
N TYR A 52 34.84 16.67 -8.48
CA TYR A 52 35.05 16.91 -9.90
C TYR A 52 34.90 18.40 -10.23
N ALA A 53 33.85 19.06 -9.73
CA ALA A 53 33.60 20.48 -9.93
C ALA A 53 34.71 21.36 -9.32
N LYS A 54 35.23 21.00 -8.14
CA LYS A 54 36.37 21.72 -7.52
C LYS A 54 37.65 21.64 -8.36
N ARG A 55 37.89 20.51 -9.05
CA ARG A 55 39.03 20.34 -9.97
C ARG A 55 38.80 21.04 -11.32
N HIS A 56 37.55 21.33 -11.69
CA HIS A 56 37.16 21.95 -12.96
C HIS A 56 36.37 23.23 -12.70
N ARG A 57 37.07 24.34 -12.45
CA ARG A 57 36.47 25.63 -12.03
C ARG A 57 35.34 26.17 -12.91
N GLN A 58 35.24 25.72 -14.16
CA GLN A 58 34.15 26.03 -15.08
C GLN A 58 32.82 25.32 -14.74
N VAL A 59 32.85 24.26 -13.95
CA VAL A 59 31.67 23.49 -13.53
C VAL A 59 31.18 24.09 -12.21
N LYS A 60 30.08 24.85 -12.29
CA LYS A 60 29.44 25.51 -11.15
C LYS A 60 28.15 24.83 -10.70
N HIS A 61 27.50 24.12 -11.62
CA HIS A 61 26.18 23.53 -11.43
C HIS A 61 26.29 22.01 -11.46
N ILE A 62 25.73 21.36 -10.43
CA ILE A 62 25.69 19.90 -10.29
C ILE A 62 24.23 19.45 -10.28
N HIS A 63 23.95 18.40 -11.03
CA HIS A 63 22.67 17.70 -11.02
C HIS A 63 22.92 16.26 -10.62
N VAL A 64 22.28 15.83 -9.53
CA VAL A 64 22.31 14.45 -9.02
C VAL A 64 20.91 13.88 -9.22
N HIS A 65 20.81 12.74 -9.89
CA HIS A 65 19.55 12.08 -10.16
C HIS A 65 19.53 10.69 -9.52
N ALA A 66 18.38 10.27 -9.02
CA ALA A 66 18.10 8.91 -8.57
C ALA A 66 16.60 8.60 -8.77
N ASP A 67 16.27 7.33 -8.91
CA ASP A 67 14.90 6.86 -9.15
C ASP A 67 14.13 6.51 -7.87
N ASN A 68 14.82 6.49 -6.73
CA ASN A 68 14.18 6.30 -5.44
C ASN A 68 13.71 7.64 -4.84
N THR A 69 12.41 7.90 -4.97
CA THR A 69 11.77 9.12 -4.44
C THR A 69 12.00 9.31 -2.95
N ALA A 70 12.00 8.23 -2.14
CA ALA A 70 12.23 8.33 -0.71
C ALA A 70 13.67 8.76 -0.38
N ALA A 71 14.66 8.24 -1.10
CA ALA A 71 16.06 8.62 -0.96
C ALA A 71 16.28 10.08 -1.38
N VAL A 72 15.77 10.48 -2.55
CA VAL A 72 15.86 11.87 -3.05
C VAL A 72 15.21 12.85 -2.07
N THR A 73 14.00 12.56 -1.61
CA THR A 73 13.25 13.44 -0.69
C THR A 73 13.95 13.60 0.66
N SER A 74 14.70 12.58 1.10
CA SER A 74 15.38 12.59 2.41
C SER A 74 16.84 13.02 2.36
N ALA A 75 17.46 13.06 1.18
CA ALA A 75 18.90 13.27 1.00
C ALA A 75 19.42 14.57 1.63
N TYR A 76 18.66 15.67 1.52
CA TYR A 76 19.02 16.98 2.06
C TYR A 76 18.12 17.40 3.24
N GLU A 77 17.73 16.43 4.09
CA GLU A 77 16.98 16.69 5.32
C GLU A 77 17.55 15.87 6.48
N LEU A 78 18.30 16.52 7.37
CA LEU A 78 18.88 15.82 8.53
C LEU A 78 17.81 15.48 9.57
N LYS A 79 17.50 14.18 9.69
CA LYS A 79 16.51 13.67 10.66
C LYS A 79 16.96 12.35 11.30
N PRO A 80 16.47 12.01 12.51
CA PRO A 80 16.78 10.75 13.19
C PRO A 80 16.05 9.57 12.54
N ALA A 81 16.44 9.23 11.30
CA ALA A 81 15.83 8.20 10.46
C ALA A 81 16.90 7.21 9.94
N PRO A 82 16.50 6.05 9.37
CA PRO A 82 17.44 5.20 8.66
C PRO A 82 18.17 5.99 7.57
N GLY A 83 19.49 5.76 7.45
CA GLY A 83 20.32 6.51 6.51
C GLY A 83 20.82 7.88 7.01
N GLN A 84 20.63 8.21 8.30
CA GLN A 84 21.05 9.51 8.87
C GLN A 84 22.53 9.86 8.60
N LEU A 85 23.43 8.87 8.60
CA LEU A 85 24.85 9.11 8.32
C LEU A 85 25.05 9.62 6.89
N GLN A 86 24.40 9.00 5.91
CA GLN A 86 24.43 9.40 4.52
C GLN A 86 23.81 10.79 4.35
N MET A 87 22.65 11.06 4.98
CA MET A 87 22.02 12.39 4.96
C MET A 87 22.98 13.45 5.50
N PHE A 88 23.61 13.20 6.65
CA PHE A 88 24.59 14.10 7.24
C PHE A 88 25.78 14.37 6.31
N ASN A 89 26.31 13.32 5.67
CA ASN A 89 27.41 13.45 4.72
C ASN A 89 27.02 14.24 3.47
N ILE A 90 25.81 14.02 2.95
CA ILE A 90 25.25 14.77 1.81
C ILE A 90 25.10 16.23 2.19
N THR A 91 24.38 16.56 3.27
CA THR A 91 24.16 17.95 3.70
C THR A 91 25.49 18.67 3.93
N HIS A 92 26.42 18.04 4.65
CA HIS A 92 27.74 18.63 4.90
C HIS A 92 28.55 18.88 3.63
N THR A 93 28.49 17.95 2.66
CA THR A 93 29.20 18.08 1.39
C THR A 93 28.60 19.19 0.53
N VAL A 94 27.27 19.26 0.47
CA VAL A 94 26.52 20.29 -0.27
C VAL A 94 26.80 21.66 0.32
N ASP A 95 26.62 21.84 1.63
CA ASP A 95 26.81 23.13 2.31
C ASP A 95 28.22 23.68 2.06
N LYS A 96 29.24 22.83 2.27
CA LYS A 96 30.64 23.20 2.00
C LYS A 96 30.90 23.55 0.54
N PHE A 97 30.22 22.91 -0.41
CA PHE A 97 30.38 23.23 -1.82
C PHE A 97 29.74 24.58 -2.19
N LEU A 98 28.57 24.88 -1.61
CA LEU A 98 27.83 26.12 -1.86
C LEU A 98 28.50 27.33 -1.18
N GLU A 99 29.01 27.18 0.04
CA GLU A 99 29.73 28.24 0.78
C GLU A 99 30.99 28.77 0.08
N GLU A 100 31.60 27.95 -0.79
CA GLU A 100 32.83 28.32 -1.49
C GLU A 100 32.62 29.32 -2.64
N ASN A 101 31.42 29.42 -3.22
CA ASN A 101 31.08 30.39 -4.28
C ASN A 101 29.56 30.50 -4.49
N ASP A 102 29.01 31.71 -4.37
CA ASP A 102 27.58 32.05 -4.54
C ASP A 102 27.00 31.69 -5.92
N GLU A 103 27.83 31.51 -6.95
CA GLU A 103 27.37 31.10 -8.29
C GLU A 103 27.16 29.58 -8.42
N ARG A 104 27.49 28.80 -7.39
CA ARG A 104 27.37 27.34 -7.42
C ARG A 104 25.96 26.89 -7.09
N THR A 105 25.52 25.83 -7.75
CA THR A 105 24.24 25.19 -7.44
C THR A 105 24.38 23.67 -7.42
N ILE A 106 23.58 23.03 -6.58
CA ILE A 106 23.38 21.58 -6.57
C ILE A 106 21.88 21.34 -6.60
N SER A 107 21.46 20.43 -7.47
CA SER A 107 20.11 19.88 -7.51
C SER A 107 20.18 18.37 -7.27
N ILE A 108 19.29 17.87 -6.42
CA ILE A 108 19.09 16.44 -6.17
C ILE A 108 17.65 16.16 -6.56
N GLU A 109 17.48 15.46 -7.68
CA GLU A 109 16.19 15.36 -8.38
C GLU A 109 15.81 13.90 -8.63
N TRP A 110 14.52 13.62 -8.60
CA TRP A 110 14.01 12.31 -8.97
C TRP A 110 13.98 12.15 -10.49
N CYS A 111 14.34 10.99 -10.99
CA CYS A 111 14.11 10.58 -12.37
C CYS A 111 13.39 9.22 -12.42
N PRO A 112 12.54 8.96 -13.42
CA PRO A 112 11.91 7.65 -13.53
C PRO A 112 12.93 6.57 -13.87
N GLY A 113 12.84 5.42 -13.18
CA GLY A 113 13.58 4.21 -13.53
C GLY A 113 12.92 3.48 -14.70
N HIS A 114 13.70 2.71 -15.46
CA HIS A 114 13.24 1.88 -16.58
C HIS A 114 12.61 2.62 -17.77
N GLU A 115 12.86 3.91 -17.90
CA GLU A 115 12.40 4.77 -19.00
C GLU A 115 13.50 5.07 -20.04
N ASP A 116 14.44 4.14 -20.24
CA ASP A 116 15.57 4.26 -21.19
C ASP A 116 16.45 5.50 -20.98
N ILE A 117 16.47 6.06 -19.76
CA ILE A 117 17.37 7.15 -19.41
C ILE A 117 18.78 6.59 -19.29
N LYS A 118 19.59 6.80 -20.34
CA LYS A 118 20.96 6.27 -20.47
C LYS A 118 21.81 6.37 -19.19
N GLY A 119 21.71 7.49 -18.46
CA GLY A 119 22.43 7.69 -17.20
C GLY A 119 21.93 6.80 -16.06
N ASN A 120 20.61 6.68 -15.89
CA ASN A 120 19.98 5.85 -14.85
C ASN A 120 20.25 4.37 -15.13
N GLU A 121 19.97 3.90 -16.35
CA GLU A 121 20.21 2.51 -16.75
C GLU A 121 21.67 2.09 -16.56
N ARG A 122 22.61 3.03 -16.77
CA ARG A 122 24.03 2.81 -16.52
C ARG A 122 24.32 2.73 -15.02
N ALA A 123 23.74 3.59 -14.19
CA ALA A 123 23.87 3.52 -12.74
C ALA A 123 23.30 2.21 -12.19
N ASP A 124 22.14 1.77 -12.68
CA ASP A 124 21.49 0.52 -12.30
C ASP A 124 22.33 -0.70 -12.68
N ALA A 125 22.91 -0.69 -13.87
CA ALA A 125 23.84 -1.74 -14.30
C ALA A 125 25.07 -1.81 -13.39
N GLU A 126 25.59 -0.67 -12.94
CA GLU A 126 26.72 -0.60 -12.00
C GLU A 126 26.30 -1.00 -10.58
N ALA A 127 25.08 -0.69 -10.14
CA ALA A 127 24.53 -1.13 -8.86
C ALA A 127 24.35 -2.65 -8.83
N LYS A 128 23.78 -3.24 -9.89
CA LYS A 128 23.68 -4.69 -10.10
C LYS A 128 25.05 -5.36 -10.09
N ALA A 129 26.01 -4.81 -10.83
CA ALA A 129 27.39 -5.33 -10.81
C ALA A 129 28.09 -5.10 -9.46
N GLY A 130 27.63 -4.12 -8.68
CA GLY A 130 28.08 -3.88 -7.31
C GLY A 130 27.71 -5.02 -6.37
N THR A 131 26.56 -5.68 -6.58
CA THR A 131 26.12 -6.82 -5.73
C THR A 131 27.12 -7.98 -5.72
N GLU A 132 27.86 -8.19 -6.81
CA GLU A 132 28.87 -9.24 -6.94
C GLU A 132 30.13 -8.98 -6.10
N LEU A 133 30.30 -7.75 -5.59
CA LEU A 133 31.45 -7.40 -4.76
C LEU A 133 31.29 -7.94 -3.33
N ARG A 134 32.41 -8.39 -2.76
CA ARG A 134 32.46 -8.83 -1.37
C ARG A 134 32.33 -7.64 -0.42
N ALA A 135 31.28 -7.62 0.39
CA ALA A 135 31.12 -6.69 1.51
C ALA A 135 31.01 -7.45 2.84
N GLN A 136 31.24 -6.74 3.94
CA GLN A 136 30.84 -7.22 5.26
C GLN A 136 29.37 -6.92 5.46
N ASP A 137 28.63 -7.88 6.05
CA ASP A 137 27.24 -7.65 6.41
C ASP A 137 27.15 -6.67 7.57
N HIS A 138 26.54 -5.52 7.31
CA HIS A 138 26.09 -4.60 8.33
C HIS A 138 24.57 -4.58 8.34
N THR A 139 23.97 -4.89 9.50
CA THR A 139 22.52 -4.77 9.64
C THR A 139 22.12 -3.30 9.67
N THR A 140 21.38 -2.86 8.66
CA THR A 140 20.86 -1.49 8.65
C THR A 140 19.64 -1.37 9.57
N LEU A 141 19.32 -0.14 9.98
CA LEU A 141 18.12 0.12 10.77
C LEU A 141 16.85 -0.23 9.99
N THR A 142 16.86 -0.05 8.67
CA THR A 142 15.77 -0.40 7.75
C THR A 142 15.51 -1.91 7.78
N ASN A 143 16.56 -2.72 7.62
CA ASN A 143 16.50 -4.17 7.71
C ASN A 143 15.99 -4.66 9.07
N ALA A 144 16.54 -4.10 10.16
CA ALA A 144 16.11 -4.46 11.52
C ALA A 144 14.62 -4.16 11.75
N LYS A 145 14.13 -2.99 11.28
CA LYS A 145 12.72 -2.61 11.38
C LYS A 145 11.82 -3.54 10.55
N ARG A 146 12.21 -3.88 9.32
CA ARG A 146 11.47 -4.83 8.48
C ARG A 146 11.35 -6.19 9.16
N GLY A 147 12.46 -6.75 9.63
CA GLY A 147 12.46 -8.06 10.30
C GLY A 147 11.64 -8.07 11.60
N VAL A 148 11.59 -6.97 12.36
CA VAL A 148 10.71 -6.85 13.53
C VAL A 148 9.23 -6.84 13.11
N LYS A 149 8.87 -6.09 12.06
CA LYS A 149 7.49 -6.04 11.54
C LYS A 149 7.02 -7.40 11.02
N GLU A 150 7.88 -8.13 10.32
CA GLU A 150 7.59 -9.47 9.81
C GLU A 150 7.31 -10.44 10.96
N ARG A 151 8.22 -10.54 11.94
CA ARG A 151 8.03 -11.41 13.11
C ARG A 151 6.79 -11.04 13.93
N ALA A 152 6.51 -9.74 14.08
CA ALA A 152 5.31 -9.29 14.77
C ALA A 152 4.03 -9.70 14.02
N LEU A 153 4.02 -9.59 12.69
CA LEU A 153 2.88 -9.99 11.88
C LEU A 153 2.68 -11.50 11.86
N GLU A 154 3.75 -12.28 11.77
CA GLU A 154 3.73 -13.74 11.86
C GLU A 154 3.12 -14.18 13.19
N LYS A 155 3.63 -13.65 14.31
CA LYS A 155 3.09 -13.92 15.64
C LYS A 155 1.61 -13.55 15.75
N TRP A 156 1.21 -12.40 15.19
CA TRP A 156 -0.19 -11.98 15.18
C TRP A 156 -1.07 -12.93 14.37
N ARG A 157 -0.62 -13.38 13.19
CA ARG A 157 -1.33 -14.36 12.36
C ARG A 157 -1.48 -15.70 13.09
N GLU A 158 -0.43 -16.18 13.78
CA GLU A 158 -0.50 -17.40 14.58
C GLU A 158 -1.51 -17.29 15.73
N GLU A 159 -1.46 -16.19 16.49
CA GLU A 159 -2.40 -15.95 17.59
C GLU A 159 -3.84 -15.86 17.08
N TRP A 160 -4.05 -15.18 15.94
CA TRP A 160 -5.35 -15.09 15.28
C TRP A 160 -5.87 -16.45 14.84
N GLN A 161 -5.03 -17.32 14.27
CA GLN A 161 -5.42 -18.68 13.88
C GLN A 161 -5.77 -19.57 15.08
N LYS A 162 -5.05 -19.43 16.19
CA LYS A 162 -5.26 -20.20 17.43
C LYS A 162 -6.49 -19.73 18.22
N THR A 163 -6.96 -18.50 17.99
CA THR A 163 -8.07 -17.90 18.74
C THR A 163 -9.40 -18.22 18.06
N PRO A 164 -10.30 -19.02 18.67
CA PRO A 164 -11.60 -19.30 18.09
C PRO A 164 -12.41 -17.99 17.93
N PRO A 165 -12.98 -17.73 16.75
CA PRO A 165 -13.76 -16.53 16.53
C PRO A 165 -15.03 -16.56 17.39
N ALA A 166 -15.34 -15.44 18.06
CA ALA A 166 -16.48 -15.31 18.97
C ALA A 166 -17.34 -14.07 18.68
N GLY A 167 -18.58 -14.08 19.16
CA GLY A 167 -19.52 -12.97 19.03
C GLY A 167 -20.07 -12.77 17.61
N GLY A 168 -20.70 -11.61 17.36
CA GLY A 168 -21.38 -11.31 16.09
C GLY A 168 -20.44 -11.31 14.87
N PHE A 169 -19.18 -10.97 15.07
CA PHE A 169 -18.14 -10.95 14.04
C PHE A 169 -17.59 -12.35 13.70
N ALA A 170 -17.90 -13.39 14.49
CA ALA A 170 -17.22 -14.68 14.39
C ALA A 170 -17.20 -15.26 12.98
N ILE A 171 -18.34 -15.27 12.29
CA ILE A 171 -18.45 -15.85 10.95
C ILE A 171 -17.71 -15.04 9.88
N ALA A 172 -17.52 -13.74 10.11
CA ALA A 172 -16.86 -12.81 9.20
C ALA A 172 -15.35 -12.71 9.48
N ASN A 173 -14.88 -13.28 10.59
CA ASN A 173 -13.47 -13.33 10.99
C ASN A 173 -12.72 -14.43 10.24
N ARG A 174 -12.65 -14.32 8.90
CA ARG A 174 -11.92 -15.27 8.03
C ARG A 174 -10.74 -14.63 7.30
N LEU A 175 -10.56 -13.33 7.46
CA LEU A 175 -9.48 -12.58 6.83
C LEU A 175 -8.29 -12.45 7.78
N PRO A 176 -7.10 -12.97 7.44
CA PRO A 176 -5.95 -12.90 8.32
C PRO A 176 -5.51 -11.45 8.56
N PRO A 177 -4.87 -11.16 9.70
CA PRO A 177 -4.28 -9.86 9.94
C PRO A 177 -3.23 -9.44 8.90
N ARG A 178 -3.16 -8.14 8.62
CA ARG A 178 -2.14 -7.48 7.80
C ARG A 178 -1.99 -6.01 8.21
N TRP A 179 -0.86 -5.41 7.89
CA TRP A 179 -0.59 -4.00 8.21
C TRP A 179 -1.37 -3.01 7.34
N LYS A 180 -1.44 -3.26 6.03
CA LYS A 180 -2.13 -2.38 5.08
C LYS A 180 -3.63 -2.69 5.04
N PRO A 181 -4.52 -1.69 4.93
CA PRO A 181 -5.93 -1.93 4.67
C PRO A 181 -6.16 -2.84 3.45
N ARG A 182 -7.31 -3.49 3.39
CA ARG A 182 -7.70 -4.32 2.24
C ARG A 182 -8.42 -3.47 1.21
N GLU A 183 -8.45 -3.93 -0.03
CA GLU A 183 -9.06 -3.22 -1.16
C GLU A 183 -10.52 -2.79 -0.90
N HIS A 184 -11.33 -3.66 -0.29
CA HIS A 184 -12.71 -3.32 0.08
C HIS A 184 -12.84 -2.19 1.14
N VAL A 185 -11.74 -1.83 1.82
CA VAL A 185 -11.68 -0.70 2.74
C VAL A 185 -11.32 0.57 1.99
N THR A 186 -10.38 0.49 1.04
CA THR A 186 -9.81 1.66 0.37
C THR A 186 -10.60 2.13 -0.84
N HIS A 187 -11.46 1.28 -1.42
CA HIS A 187 -12.16 1.61 -2.66
C HIS A 187 -13.68 1.51 -2.56
N THR A 188 -14.25 1.17 -1.41
CA THR A 188 -15.71 1.12 -1.24
C THR A 188 -16.20 2.48 -0.73
N PRO A 189 -17.27 3.06 -1.31
CA PRO A 189 -17.84 4.32 -0.82
C PRO A 189 -18.12 4.26 0.68
N ARG A 190 -17.83 5.36 1.39
CA ARG A 190 -17.83 5.41 2.86
C ARG A 190 -19.14 4.91 3.47
N GLU A 191 -20.27 5.26 2.85
CA GLU A 191 -21.60 4.85 3.28
C GLU A 191 -21.79 3.33 3.20
N VAL A 192 -21.39 2.72 2.07
CA VAL A 192 -21.50 1.28 1.82
C VAL A 192 -20.52 0.52 2.72
N PHE A 193 -19.30 1.03 2.88
CA PHE A 193 -18.29 0.46 3.76
C PHE A 193 -18.75 0.45 5.23
N SER A 194 -19.42 1.51 5.68
CA SER A 194 -20.01 1.57 7.02
C SER A 194 -21.05 0.48 7.20
N ARG A 195 -22.01 0.34 6.28
CA ARG A 195 -23.05 -0.71 6.34
C ARG A 195 -22.46 -2.12 6.26
N LEU A 196 -21.43 -2.31 5.44
CA LEU A 196 -20.70 -3.58 5.37
C LEU A 196 -20.06 -3.93 6.71
N THR A 197 -19.40 -2.97 7.36
CA THR A 197 -18.80 -3.13 8.69
C THR A 197 -19.84 -3.47 9.75
N GLN A 198 -20.97 -2.76 9.74
CA GLN A 198 -22.10 -3.01 10.64
C GLN A 198 -22.67 -4.42 10.45
N CYS A 199 -22.87 -4.85 9.20
CA CYS A 199 -23.33 -6.19 8.85
C CYS A 199 -22.35 -7.29 9.34
N ARG A 200 -21.04 -7.08 9.13
CA ARG A 200 -19.99 -8.01 9.58
C ARG A 200 -19.97 -8.15 11.10
N THR A 201 -20.12 -7.05 11.83
CA THR A 201 -20.03 -7.01 13.30
C THR A 201 -21.34 -7.36 14.02
N LYS A 202 -22.47 -7.46 13.29
CA LYS A 202 -23.84 -7.46 13.85
C LYS A 202 -24.20 -6.19 14.64
N HIS A 203 -23.50 -5.08 14.41
CA HIS A 203 -23.85 -3.77 14.97
C HIS A 203 -24.50 -2.91 13.91
N ALA A 204 -25.67 -3.34 13.44
CA ALA A 204 -26.42 -2.70 12.36
C ALA A 204 -27.86 -2.42 12.76
N PHE A 205 -28.59 -1.67 11.93
CA PHE A 205 -30.03 -1.46 12.07
C PHE A 205 -30.81 -2.76 11.77
N LEU A 206 -30.79 -3.67 12.75
CA LEU A 206 -31.41 -5.00 12.72
C LEU A 206 -32.26 -5.20 13.97
N GLY A 207 -33.29 -6.03 13.84
CA GLY A 207 -34.08 -6.51 14.97
C GLY A 207 -33.26 -7.18 16.07
N GLU A 208 -32.24 -7.99 15.72
CA GLU A 208 -31.31 -8.58 16.72
C GLU A 208 -30.56 -7.52 17.53
N TYR A 209 -30.20 -6.39 16.89
CA TYR A 209 -29.51 -5.29 17.55
C TYR A 209 -30.48 -4.51 18.43
N TYR A 210 -31.67 -4.16 17.92
CA TYR A 210 -32.70 -3.45 18.67
C TYR A 210 -33.17 -4.23 19.90
N ALA A 211 -33.42 -5.54 19.76
CA ALA A 211 -33.79 -6.40 20.88
C ALA A 211 -32.80 -6.33 22.06
N ARG A 212 -31.52 -6.07 21.78
CA ARG A 212 -30.45 -6.02 22.78
C ARG A 212 -30.16 -4.62 23.30
N PHE A 213 -30.22 -3.61 22.44
CA PHE A 213 -29.69 -2.27 22.73
C PHE A 213 -30.74 -1.16 22.68
N VAL A 214 -31.90 -1.39 22.06
CA VAL A 214 -32.99 -0.41 21.93
C VAL A 214 -34.35 -1.10 22.12
N PRO A 215 -34.75 -1.44 23.37
CA PRO A 215 -35.90 -2.30 23.64
C PRO A 215 -37.25 -1.78 23.10
N ASP A 216 -37.37 -0.47 22.90
CA ASP A 216 -38.60 0.17 22.41
C ASP A 216 -38.75 0.12 20.87
N GLU A 217 -37.70 -0.29 20.15
CA GLU A 217 -37.73 -0.40 18.69
C GLU A 217 -38.29 -1.76 18.23
N HIS A 218 -39.00 -1.76 17.10
CA HIS A 218 -39.59 -2.97 16.54
C HIS A 218 -38.51 -3.93 16.02
N THR A 219 -38.57 -5.20 16.45
CA THR A 219 -37.55 -6.22 16.13
C THR A 219 -37.90 -7.10 14.94
N GLY A 220 -39.16 -7.10 14.52
CA GLY A 220 -39.61 -7.87 13.35
C GLY A 220 -39.28 -7.20 12.02
N CYS A 221 -39.14 -7.99 10.97
CA CYS A 221 -38.94 -7.45 9.63
C CYS A 221 -40.28 -7.02 9.00
N THR A 222 -40.29 -5.91 8.26
CA THR A 222 -41.48 -5.42 7.56
C THR A 222 -41.93 -6.32 6.40
N CYS A 223 -41.08 -7.26 5.98
CA CYS A 223 -41.41 -8.24 4.96
C CYS A 223 -42.38 -9.35 5.46
N GLY A 224 -42.82 -9.28 6.72
CA GLY A 224 -43.62 -10.32 7.39
C GLY A 224 -42.79 -11.48 7.94
N GLY A 225 -41.47 -11.44 7.78
CA GLY A 225 -40.54 -12.30 8.52
C GLY A 225 -40.57 -11.97 10.00
N GLY A 226 -40.29 -12.96 10.85
CA GLY A 226 -40.19 -12.78 12.30
C GLY A 226 -39.01 -11.87 12.70
N LEU A 227 -38.17 -12.30 13.65
CA LEU A 227 -37.02 -11.51 14.08
C LEU A 227 -36.11 -11.14 12.89
N GLN A 228 -35.82 -9.85 12.73
CA GLN A 228 -34.94 -9.36 11.67
C GLN A 228 -33.47 -9.63 12.02
N THR A 229 -32.92 -10.70 11.47
CA THR A 229 -31.50 -11.07 11.59
C THR A 229 -30.73 -10.71 10.33
N ARG A 230 -29.39 -10.63 10.39
CA ARG A 230 -28.59 -10.44 9.16
C ARG A 230 -28.76 -11.60 8.19
N GLU A 231 -28.92 -12.82 8.70
CA GLU A 231 -29.14 -14.04 7.94
C GLU A 231 -30.45 -13.91 7.15
N HIS A 232 -31.51 -13.47 7.81
CA HIS A 232 -32.79 -13.18 7.16
C HIS A 232 -32.64 -12.16 6.02
N ILE A 233 -31.98 -11.02 6.27
CA ILE A 233 -31.80 -9.97 5.26
C ILE A 233 -31.02 -10.50 4.05
N LEU A 234 -29.88 -11.17 4.29
CA LEU A 234 -28.97 -11.63 3.24
C LEU A 234 -29.43 -12.90 2.52
N GLN A 235 -30.30 -13.74 3.11
CA GLN A 235 -30.68 -15.03 2.51
C GLN A 235 -32.17 -15.15 2.15
N ALA A 236 -33.10 -14.50 2.88
CA ALA A 236 -34.53 -14.85 2.81
C ALA A 236 -35.51 -13.67 2.69
N CYS A 237 -35.11 -12.45 3.02
CA CYS A 237 -36.02 -11.30 3.08
C CYS A 237 -36.60 -10.93 1.71
N THR A 238 -37.92 -11.01 1.55
CA THR A 238 -38.60 -10.74 0.28
C THR A 238 -38.42 -9.29 -0.19
N ASN A 239 -38.19 -8.34 0.72
CA ASN A 239 -37.93 -6.94 0.38
C ASN A 239 -36.64 -6.73 -0.42
N TYR A 240 -35.70 -7.67 -0.37
CA TYR A 240 -34.40 -7.56 -1.05
C TYR A 240 -34.16 -8.67 -2.07
N ASP A 241 -35.21 -9.39 -2.48
CA ASP A 241 -35.08 -10.54 -3.38
C ASP A 241 -34.57 -10.14 -4.77
N GLU A 242 -34.97 -8.97 -5.26
CA GLU A 242 -34.56 -8.42 -6.56
C GLU A 242 -33.04 -8.32 -6.73
N HIS A 243 -32.30 -8.06 -5.64
CA HIS A 243 -30.84 -7.88 -5.65
C HIS A 243 -30.08 -9.11 -5.16
N ARG A 244 -30.79 -10.17 -4.73
CA ARG A 244 -30.17 -11.37 -4.13
C ARG A 244 -29.31 -12.16 -5.10
N HIS A 245 -29.55 -12.02 -6.41
CA HIS A 245 -28.73 -12.62 -7.46
C HIS A 245 -27.24 -12.22 -7.34
N ILE A 246 -26.94 -11.00 -6.88
CA ILE A 246 -25.58 -10.51 -6.66
C ILE A 246 -24.83 -11.37 -5.63
N LEU A 247 -25.51 -11.75 -4.55
CA LEU A 247 -24.94 -12.60 -3.51
C LEU A 247 -24.78 -14.05 -4.00
N ARG A 248 -25.77 -14.56 -4.76
CA ARG A 248 -25.73 -15.91 -5.33
C ARG A 248 -24.61 -16.10 -6.35
N GLU A 249 -24.25 -15.05 -7.09
CA GLU A 249 -23.10 -15.08 -8.02
C GLU A 249 -21.76 -15.22 -7.28
N ALA A 250 -21.66 -14.63 -6.07
CA ALA A 250 -20.50 -14.81 -5.22
C ALA A 250 -20.44 -16.22 -4.62
N ASP A 251 -21.56 -16.66 -4.07
CA ASP A 251 -21.74 -17.97 -3.45
C ASP A 251 -23.20 -18.43 -3.57
N GLU A 252 -23.44 -19.53 -4.29
CA GLU A 252 -24.79 -20.02 -4.63
C GLU A 252 -25.61 -20.33 -3.36
N GLN A 253 -24.95 -20.84 -2.31
CA GLN A 253 -25.56 -21.17 -1.03
C GLN A 253 -25.75 -19.95 -0.11
N MET A 254 -25.19 -18.80 -0.50
CA MET A 254 -25.16 -17.56 0.27
C MET A 254 -24.67 -17.77 1.72
N GLU A 255 -23.66 -18.62 1.90
CA GLU A 255 -23.03 -18.83 3.20
C GLU A 255 -22.47 -17.50 3.72
N LEU A 256 -22.99 -17.04 4.86
CA LEU A 256 -22.59 -15.74 5.39
C LEU A 256 -21.09 -15.64 5.68
N GLY A 257 -20.45 -16.75 6.03
CA GLY A 257 -19.01 -16.75 6.25
C GLY A 257 -18.22 -16.54 4.95
N ILE A 258 -18.73 -17.00 3.81
CA ILE A 258 -18.15 -16.72 2.49
C ILE A 258 -18.43 -15.26 2.12
N LEU A 259 -19.70 -14.84 2.21
CA LEU A 259 -20.14 -13.47 1.86
C LEU A 259 -19.44 -12.39 2.71
N LEU A 260 -19.25 -12.62 4.01
CA LEU A 260 -18.71 -11.61 4.94
C LEU A 260 -17.23 -11.80 5.29
N GLY A 261 -16.63 -12.91 4.83
CA GLY A 261 -15.28 -13.32 5.21
C GLY A 261 -14.30 -13.51 4.06
N THR A 262 -14.72 -13.38 2.80
CA THR A 262 -13.84 -13.53 1.62
C THR A 262 -13.81 -12.26 0.76
N LYS A 263 -12.77 -12.08 -0.07
CA LYS A 263 -12.67 -10.92 -0.97
C LYS A 263 -13.90 -10.83 -1.90
N LYS A 264 -14.16 -11.89 -2.67
CA LYS A 264 -15.30 -12.01 -3.59
C LYS A 264 -16.64 -11.79 -2.88
N GLY A 265 -16.81 -12.38 -1.70
CA GLY A 265 -18.02 -12.20 -0.89
C GLY A 265 -18.24 -10.76 -0.44
N LEU A 266 -17.18 -10.08 0.01
CA LEU A 266 -17.27 -8.70 0.48
C LEU A 266 -17.59 -7.74 -0.65
N GLU A 267 -17.03 -7.94 -1.84
CA GLU A 267 -17.35 -7.17 -3.04
C GLU A 267 -18.82 -7.33 -3.43
N ALA A 268 -19.32 -8.57 -3.46
CA ALA A 268 -20.72 -8.84 -3.75
C ALA A 268 -21.66 -8.29 -2.66
N THR A 269 -21.28 -8.39 -1.39
CA THR A 269 -22.05 -7.82 -0.29
C THR A 269 -22.08 -6.30 -0.39
N ALA A 270 -20.97 -5.65 -0.71
CA ALA A 270 -20.92 -4.20 -0.92
C ALA A 270 -21.84 -3.78 -2.08
N LYS A 271 -21.77 -4.47 -3.23
CA LYS A 271 -22.70 -4.28 -4.37
C LYS A 271 -24.17 -4.42 -3.94
N PHE A 272 -24.48 -5.50 -3.23
CA PHE A 272 -25.83 -5.77 -2.72
C PHE A 272 -26.33 -4.64 -1.82
N LEU A 273 -25.53 -4.21 -0.84
CA LEU A 273 -25.89 -3.12 0.08
C LEU A 273 -26.14 -1.81 -0.67
N ALA A 274 -25.26 -1.50 -1.63
CA ALA A 274 -25.35 -0.28 -2.40
C ALA A 274 -26.62 -0.24 -3.29
N LYS A 275 -26.97 -1.35 -3.96
CA LYS A 275 -28.18 -1.43 -4.80
C LYS A 275 -29.47 -1.53 -3.99
N SER A 276 -29.47 -2.32 -2.90
CA SER A 276 -30.70 -2.64 -2.14
C SER A 276 -31.09 -1.65 -1.05
N GLY A 277 -30.14 -0.86 -0.52
CA GLY A 277 -30.39 -0.06 0.67
C GLY A 277 -30.53 -0.87 1.97
N ALA A 278 -30.24 -2.17 1.94
CA ALA A 278 -30.26 -3.02 3.13
C ALA A 278 -29.32 -2.46 4.22
N PHE A 279 -29.66 -2.70 5.49
CA PHE A 279 -28.95 -2.21 6.68
C PHE A 279 -28.91 -0.68 6.83
N THR A 280 -29.72 0.08 6.10
CA THR A 280 -30.07 1.46 6.47
C THR A 280 -31.17 1.45 7.53
N LYS A 281 -31.35 2.54 8.28
CA LYS A 281 -32.45 2.66 9.26
C LYS A 281 -33.83 2.54 8.59
N THR A 282 -33.96 3.03 7.36
CA THR A 282 -35.22 3.03 6.60
C THR A 282 -35.44 1.76 5.78
N GLY A 283 -34.38 0.94 5.60
CA GLY A 283 -34.39 -0.19 4.67
C GLY A 283 -34.47 0.21 3.19
N LYS A 284 -34.22 1.49 2.86
CA LYS A 284 -34.27 2.04 1.51
C LYS A 284 -32.91 2.55 1.09
N ARG A 285 -32.66 2.61 -0.23
CA ARG A 285 -31.45 3.25 -0.77
C ARG A 285 -31.41 4.71 -0.30
N ARG A 286 -30.24 5.17 0.13
CA ARG A 286 -30.02 6.58 0.44
C ARG A 286 -29.98 7.36 -0.87
N GLU A 287 -30.86 8.34 -1.02
CA GLU A 287 -30.80 9.29 -2.14
C GLU A 287 -29.63 10.25 -1.90
N GLN A 288 -28.80 10.47 -2.92
CA GLN A 288 -27.77 11.50 -2.90
C GLN A 288 -28.46 12.87 -2.75
N LYS A 289 -27.95 13.72 -1.87
CA LYS A 289 -28.50 15.07 -1.67
C LYS A 289 -28.34 15.86 -2.97
N THR A 290 -29.39 16.55 -3.42
CA THR A 290 -29.38 17.37 -4.64
C THR A 290 -28.61 18.70 -4.52
N THR A 291 -28.18 19.07 -3.31
CA THR A 291 -27.23 20.16 -3.05
C THR A 291 -25.97 19.56 -2.43
N PRO A 292 -24.88 19.41 -3.20
CA PRO A 292 -23.63 18.89 -2.68
C PRO A 292 -22.97 19.91 -1.75
N GLU A 293 -22.61 19.50 -0.54
CA GLU A 293 -21.57 20.15 0.25
C GLU A 293 -20.19 19.79 -0.37
N GLU A 294 -19.10 20.53 -0.10
CA GLU A 294 -17.79 20.25 -0.72
C GLU A 294 -17.30 18.81 -0.44
N GLU A 295 -17.63 18.26 0.73
CA GLU A 295 -17.36 16.86 1.10
C GLU A 295 -18.23 15.83 0.33
N ASP A 296 -19.40 16.25 -0.17
CA ASP A 296 -20.29 15.38 -0.94
C ASP A 296 -19.76 15.17 -2.37
N ASN A 297 -19.13 16.18 -2.97
CA ASN A 297 -18.59 16.10 -4.34
C ASN A 297 -17.45 15.06 -4.47
N GLU A 298 -16.50 15.03 -3.52
CA GLU A 298 -15.42 14.03 -3.53
C GLU A 298 -15.97 12.60 -3.38
N ASN A 299 -17.01 12.43 -2.56
CA ASN A 299 -17.62 11.14 -2.31
C ASN A 299 -18.48 10.66 -3.51
N ASP A 300 -19.08 11.57 -4.28
CA ASP A 300 -19.84 11.25 -5.49
C ASP A 300 -18.92 10.79 -6.65
N GLU A 301 -17.76 11.44 -6.85
CA GLU A 301 -16.75 11.00 -7.84
C GLU A 301 -16.14 9.63 -7.50
N GLU A 302 -15.85 9.39 -6.22
CA GLU A 302 -15.39 8.08 -5.74
C GLU A 302 -16.45 6.99 -5.92
N GLU A 303 -17.72 7.31 -5.67
CA GLU A 303 -18.84 6.39 -5.87
C GLU A 303 -19.02 6.03 -7.35
N GLU A 304 -18.95 7.00 -8.27
CA GLU A 304 -18.98 6.73 -9.71
C GLU A 304 -17.81 5.84 -10.16
N ARG A 305 -16.59 6.15 -9.72
CA ARG A 305 -15.39 5.36 -10.04
C ARG A 305 -15.52 3.92 -9.51
N TRP A 306 -16.10 3.76 -8.32
CA TRP A 306 -16.37 2.45 -7.75
C TRP A 306 -17.40 1.66 -8.56
N TRP A 307 -18.50 2.27 -8.99
CA TRP A 307 -19.50 1.60 -9.83
C TRP A 307 -18.93 1.13 -11.17
N ARG A 308 -18.10 1.96 -11.85
CA ARG A 308 -17.40 1.56 -13.09
C ARG A 308 -16.55 0.30 -12.89
N ARG A 309 -15.80 0.22 -11.79
CA ARG A 309 -15.01 -0.97 -11.43
C ARG A 309 -15.91 -2.18 -11.18
N MET A 310 -17.01 -1.97 -10.48
CA MET A 310 -17.92 -3.04 -10.08
C MET A 310 -18.75 -3.61 -11.23
N GLU A 311 -19.04 -2.82 -12.26
CA GLU A 311 -19.86 -3.20 -13.42
C GLU A 311 -19.04 -3.62 -14.65
N GLY A 312 -17.71 -3.43 -14.63
CA GLY A 312 -16.77 -4.09 -15.53
C GLY A 312 -16.54 -3.36 -16.85
N ASP A 313 -15.86 -2.21 -16.80
CA ASP A 313 -14.97 -1.82 -17.90
C ASP A 313 -13.68 -2.64 -17.78
N ARG A 314 -13.48 -3.60 -18.69
CA ARG A 314 -12.26 -4.42 -18.80
C ARG A 314 -11.08 -3.67 -19.43
N GLU A 315 -11.20 -2.37 -19.71
CA GLU A 315 -10.16 -1.56 -20.36
C GLU A 315 -10.04 -0.18 -19.69
N ALA A 316 -9.64 -0.16 -18.43
CA ALA A 316 -9.02 1.01 -17.80
C ALA A 316 -8.22 0.54 -16.59
N ASP A 317 -7.23 -0.31 -16.85
CA ASP A 317 -6.11 -0.50 -15.94
C ASP A 317 -5.30 0.80 -15.95
N PHE A 318 -5.76 1.78 -15.15
CA PHE A 318 -4.91 2.90 -14.77
C PHE A 318 -3.88 2.34 -13.80
N GLY A 319 -2.73 1.97 -14.37
CA GLY A 319 -1.55 1.50 -13.67
C GLY A 319 -1.23 2.36 -12.47
N LEU A 320 -1.68 1.91 -11.31
CA LEU A 320 -0.99 2.16 -10.07
C LEU A 320 0.02 1.03 -10.00
N VAL A 321 1.28 1.40 -10.23
CA VAL A 321 2.44 0.55 -10.04
C VAL A 321 2.25 -0.20 -8.71
N GLU A 322 1.92 -1.48 -8.81
CA GLU A 322 2.06 -2.42 -7.73
C GLU A 322 3.57 -2.53 -7.52
N GLU A 323 4.10 -1.79 -6.53
CA GLU A 323 5.32 -2.24 -5.87
C GLU A 323 4.96 -3.54 -5.17
N ASP A 324 5.12 -4.62 -5.94
CA ASP A 324 5.20 -6.00 -5.48
C ASP A 324 6.37 -6.10 -4.49
N ASP A 325 6.08 -5.85 -3.21
CA ASP A 325 6.81 -6.49 -2.14
C ASP A 325 6.39 -7.97 -2.15
N GLU A 326 7.09 -8.74 -2.97
CA GLU A 326 6.95 -10.18 -3.18
C GLU A 326 6.98 -10.92 -1.82
N GLU A 327 5.80 -11.18 -1.24
CA GLU A 327 5.62 -11.99 -0.04
C GLU A 327 5.83 -13.46 -0.43
N GLY A 328 7.10 -13.88 -0.45
CA GLY A 328 7.54 -15.21 -0.85
C GLY A 328 6.80 -16.35 -0.15
N ARG A 329 5.89 -17.01 -0.87
CA ARG A 329 5.31 -18.29 -0.50
C ARG A 329 6.13 -19.40 -1.18
N ARG A 330 7.01 -20.06 -0.43
CA ARG A 330 7.49 -21.40 -0.78
C ARG A 330 6.39 -22.40 -0.44
N GLU A 331 5.68 -22.89 -1.44
CA GLU A 331 4.86 -24.10 -1.33
C GLU A 331 5.79 -25.32 -1.35
N GLU A 332 5.91 -26.00 -0.20
CA GLU A 332 6.44 -27.36 -0.15
C GLU A 332 5.38 -28.32 -0.73
N THR A 333 5.60 -28.77 -1.96
CA THR A 333 4.99 -29.99 -2.47
C THR A 333 5.56 -31.18 -1.71
N ARG A 334 4.72 -31.79 -0.89
CA ARG A 334 5.00 -33.01 -0.15
C ARG A 334 4.56 -34.20 -1.02
N GLU A 335 5.53 -34.98 -1.48
CA GLU A 335 5.37 -36.41 -1.78
C GLU A 335 6.48 -37.19 -1.07
#